data_AF-A0A970PID1-F1
#
_entry.id   AF-A0A970PID1-F1
#
_cell.length_a   1.000
_cell.length_b   1.000
_cell.length_c   1.000
_cell.angle_alpha   90.00
_cell.angle_beta   90.00
_cell.angle_gamma   90.00
#
_symmetry.space_group_name_H-M   'P 1'
#
loop_
_entity.id
_entity.type
_entity.pdbx_description
1 polymer ?
#
loop_
_entity_poly.entity_id
_entity_poly.type
_entity_poly.pdbx_seq_one_letter_code
_entity_poly.pdbx_strand_id
1 'polypeptide(L)'
;MAKNASAKKRLVTDAKRNARNNYVKRTIHTLSKKIHTDMPVEEKQALLDQIYSQLDKAAKKGVIHKRTASRRKARIAAYVNKEANPAE
;
A
#
# COMPACT_ATOMS: atom_id res chain seq x y z
N MET A 1 17.60 9.00 -25.83
CA MET A 1 18.17 9.98 -24.88
C MET A 1 17.29 11.22 -24.83
N ALA A 2 17.22 11.92 -23.69
CA ALA A 2 16.53 13.20 -23.60
C ALA A 2 17.23 14.25 -24.48
N LYS A 3 16.54 14.79 -25.48
CA LYS A 3 17.12 15.72 -26.46
C LYS A 3 17.22 17.16 -25.95
N ASN A 4 16.44 17.53 -24.92
CA ASN A 4 16.28 18.91 -24.46
C ASN A 4 16.57 19.00 -22.94
N ALA A 5 17.02 20.16 -22.46
CA ALA A 5 17.37 20.36 -21.04
C ALA A 5 16.21 20.04 -20.07
N SER A 6 14.97 20.41 -20.44
CA SER A 6 13.77 20.10 -19.67
C SER A 6 13.53 18.59 -19.54
N ALA A 7 13.74 17.83 -20.61
CA ALA A 7 13.60 16.38 -20.62
C ALA A 7 14.67 15.70 -19.75
N LYS A 8 15.92 16.18 -19.77
CA LYS A 8 16.99 15.67 -18.88
C LYS A 8 16.63 15.90 -17.41
N LYS A 9 16.08 17.08 -17.07
CA LYS A 9 15.58 17.37 -15.71
C LYS A 9 14.43 16.44 -15.32
N ARG A 10 13.49 16.17 -16.22
CA ARG A 10 12.36 15.26 -15.97
C ARG A 10 12.84 13.85 -15.61
N LEU A 11 13.79 13.30 -16.36
CA LEU A 11 14.38 11.98 -16.07
C LEU A 11 14.92 11.89 -14.63
N VAL A 12 15.66 12.91 -14.18
CA VAL A 12 16.21 12.94 -12.80
C VAL A 12 15.10 13.04 -11.76
N THR A 13 14.10 13.90 -11.97
CA THR A 13 12.98 14.05 -11.03
C THR A 13 12.10 12.81 -10.95
N ASP A 14 11.88 12.15 -12.09
CA ASP A 14 11.06 10.95 -12.19
C ASP A 14 11.76 9.77 -11.54
N ALA A 15 13.08 9.60 -11.74
CA ALA A 15 13.86 8.59 -11.02
C ALA A 15 13.74 8.74 -9.50
N LYS A 16 13.88 9.96 -8.98
CA LYS A 16 13.73 10.27 -7.54
C LYS A 16 12.31 10.02 -7.03
N ARG A 17 11.28 10.31 -7.84
CA ARG A 17 9.88 10.04 -7.49
C ARG A 17 9.59 8.54 -7.51
N ASN A 18 10.09 7.83 -8.52
CA ASN A 18 9.92 6.39 -8.69
C ASN A 18 10.55 5.62 -7.53
N ALA A 19 11.76 5.96 -7.09
CA ALA A 19 12.39 5.34 -5.93
C ALA A 19 11.53 5.44 -4.66
N ARG A 20 11.02 6.65 -4.36
CA ARG A 20 10.13 6.89 -3.20
C ARG A 20 8.80 6.14 -3.33
N ASN A 21 8.19 6.17 -4.51
CA ASN A 21 6.93 5.49 -4.76
C ASN A 21 7.08 3.97 -4.67
N ASN A 22 8.19 3.43 -5.16
CA ASN A 22 8.50 2.01 -5.10
C ASN A 22 8.66 1.54 -3.65
N TYR A 23 9.37 2.32 -2.82
CA TYR A 23 9.48 2.04 -1.40
C TYR A 23 8.10 1.95 -0.73
N VAL A 24 7.28 2.99 -0.87
CA VAL A 24 5.93 3.01 -0.27
C VAL A 24 5.06 1.84 -0.75
N LYS A 25 5.06 1.57 -2.06
CA LYS A 25 4.30 0.44 -2.63
C LYS A 25 4.79 -0.90 -2.09
N ARG A 26 6.11 -1.08 -1.96
CA ARG A 26 6.71 -2.31 -1.46
C ARG A 26 6.42 -2.51 0.03
N THR A 27 6.50 -1.46 0.85
CA THR A 27 6.12 -1.53 2.26
C THR A 27 4.66 -1.98 2.43
N ILE A 28 3.72 -1.37 1.69
CA ILE A 28 2.30 -1.77 1.72
C ILE A 28 2.12 -3.23 1.30
N HIS A 29 2.84 -3.67 0.26
CA HIS A 29 2.80 -5.05 -0.21
C HIS A 29 3.32 -6.04 0.84
N THR A 30 4.44 -5.72 1.49
CA THR A 30 5.01 -6.55 2.56
C THR A 30 4.06 -6.64 3.76
N LEU A 31 3.48 -5.53 4.20
CA LEU A 31 2.50 -5.52 5.29
C LEU A 31 1.25 -6.34 4.92
N SER A 32 0.76 -6.19 3.69
CA SER A 32 -0.38 -6.97 3.21
C SER A 32 -0.09 -8.47 3.18
N LYS A 33 1.14 -8.88 2.84
CA LYS A 33 1.55 -10.30 2.91
C LYS A 33 1.59 -10.79 4.35
N LYS A 34 2.09 -9.97 5.29
CA LYS A 34 2.15 -10.32 6.70
C LYS A 34 0.78 -10.60 7.31
N ILE A 35 -0.30 -9.97 6.84
CA ILE A 35 -1.65 -10.32 7.31
C ILE A 35 -2.05 -11.77 6.99
N HIS A 36 -1.50 -12.35 5.92
CA HIS A 36 -1.85 -13.70 5.48
C HIS A 36 -0.99 -14.79 6.16
N THR A 37 -0.09 -14.43 7.08
CA THR A 37 0.64 -15.41 7.89
C THR A 37 -0.19 -15.82 9.10
N ASP A 38 0.05 -17.02 9.64
CA ASP A 38 -0.57 -17.47 10.88
C ASP A 38 -0.13 -16.57 12.04
N MET A 39 -1.08 -15.75 12.50
CA MET A 39 -0.92 -14.78 13.57
C MET A 39 -2.23 -14.73 14.38
N PRO A 40 -2.16 -14.36 15.68
CA PRO A 40 -3.35 -14.14 16.50
C PRO A 40 -4.27 -13.06 15.89
N VAL A 41 -5.58 -13.18 16.12
CA VAL A 41 -6.59 -12.24 15.59
C VAL A 41 -6.34 -10.81 16.08
N GLU A 42 -5.93 -10.64 17.34
CA GLU A 42 -5.61 -9.32 17.92
C GLU A 42 -4.46 -8.62 17.18
N GLU A 43 -3.39 -9.36 16.86
CA GLU A 43 -2.26 -8.82 16.10
C GLU A 43 -2.63 -8.49 14.66
N LYS A 44 -3.52 -9.30 14.04
CA LYS A 44 -4.06 -9.03 12.71
C LYS A 44 -4.87 -7.73 12.69
N GLN A 45 -5.63 -7.43 13.75
CA GLN A 45 -6.39 -6.19 13.87
C GLN A 45 -5.48 -4.96 14.01
N ALA A 46 -4.44 -5.03 14.85
CA ALA A 46 -3.46 -3.95 14.96
C ALA A 46 -2.72 -3.69 13.62
N LEU A 47 -2.39 -4.77 12.89
CA LEU A 47 -1.75 -4.68 11.59
C LEU A 47 -2.70 -4.10 10.51
N LEU A 48 -4.00 -4.40 10.59
CA LEU A 48 -5.04 -3.83 9.74
C LEU A 48 -5.06 -2.29 9.83
N ASP A 49 -5.08 -1.75 11.04
CA ASP A 49 -5.09 -0.31 11.28
C ASP A 49 -3.83 0.39 10.75
N GLN A 50 -2.67 -0.27 10.92
CA GLN A 50 -1.42 0.21 10.34
C GLN A 50 -1.49 0.26 8.80
N ILE A 51 -2.04 -0.77 8.17
CA ILE A 51 -2.19 -0.83 6.70
C ILE A 51 -3.15 0.25 6.21
N TYR A 52 -4.26 0.50 6.90
CA TYR A 52 -5.19 1.58 6.56
C TYR A 52 -4.51 2.92 6.59
N SER A 53 -3.76 3.22 7.65
CA SER A 53 -2.97 4.45 7.77
C SER A 53 -2.01 4.62 6.59
N GLN A 54 -1.30 3.56 6.20
CA GLN A 54 -0.34 3.60 5.09
C GLN A 54 -1.02 3.77 3.73
N LEU A 55 -2.13 3.08 3.49
CA LEU A 55 -2.91 3.19 2.25
C LEU A 55 -3.47 4.60 2.06
N ASP A 56 -4.01 5.19 3.12
CA ASP A 56 -4.61 6.52 3.05
C ASP A 56 -3.53 7.61 2.92
N LYS A 57 -2.39 7.46 3.60
CA LYS A 57 -1.21 8.32 3.38
C LYS A 57 -0.68 8.21 1.95
N ALA A 58 -0.62 7.01 1.38
CA ALA A 58 -0.19 6.78 0.01
C ALA A 58 -1.16 7.37 -1.02
N ALA A 59 -2.47 7.32 -0.75
CA ALA A 59 -3.49 7.96 -1.56
C ALA A 59 -3.41 9.49 -1.49
N LYS A 60 -3.27 10.07 -0.29
CA LYS A 60 -3.10 11.51 -0.07
C LYS A 60 -1.88 12.07 -0.80
N LYS A 61 -0.77 11.30 -0.82
CA LYS A 61 0.46 11.67 -1.55
C LYS A 61 0.41 11.39 -3.06
N GLY A 62 -0.69 10.83 -3.58
CA GLY A 62 -0.85 10.50 -5.00
C GLY A 62 0.00 9.32 -5.48
N VAL A 63 0.54 8.51 -4.57
CA VAL A 63 1.33 7.31 -4.93
C VAL A 63 0.43 6.21 -5.48
N ILE A 64 -0.78 6.11 -4.96
CA ILE A 64 -1.86 5.24 -5.43
C ILE A 64 -3.14 6.04 -5.60
N HIS A 65 -4.00 5.64 -6.53
CA HIS A 65 -5.30 6.28 -6.70
C HIS A 65 -6.24 5.98 -5.52
N LYS A 66 -7.10 6.93 -5.14
CA LYS A 66 -8.05 6.79 -4.02
C LYS A 66 -8.89 5.51 -4.10
N ARG A 67 -9.41 5.18 -5.29
CA ARG A 67 -10.18 3.93 -5.52
C ARG A 67 -9.33 2.67 -5.32
N THR A 68 -8.03 2.73 -5.62
CA THR A 68 -7.10 1.61 -5.39
C THR A 68 -6.86 1.42 -3.89
N ALA A 69 -6.76 2.51 -3.12
CA ALA A 69 -6.70 2.43 -1.67
C ALA A 69 -7.98 1.82 -1.10
N SER A 70 -9.15 2.34 -1.45
CA SER A 70 -10.45 1.81 -1.00
C SER A 70 -10.63 0.32 -1.32
N ARG A 71 -10.32 -0.09 -2.56
CA ARG A 71 -10.38 -1.51 -2.95
C ARG A 71 -9.46 -2.40 -2.13
N ARG A 72 -8.24 -1.94 -1.83
CA ARG A 72 -7.30 -2.72 -1.01
C ARG A 72 -7.76 -2.81 0.43
N LYS A 73 -8.28 -1.72 1.01
CA LYS A 73 -8.87 -1.73 2.35
C LYS A 73 -10.01 -2.75 2.45
N ALA A 74 -10.97 -2.69 1.53
CA ALA A 74 -12.11 -3.60 1.52
C ALA A 74 -11.72 -5.08 1.45
N ARG A 75 -10.73 -5.45 0.61
CA ARG A 75 -10.29 -6.84 0.49
C ARG A 75 -9.61 -7.36 1.75
N ILE A 76 -8.74 -6.55 2.34
CA ILE A 76 -8.01 -6.94 3.55
C ILE A 76 -8.99 -7.05 4.74
N ALA A 77 -9.93 -6.13 4.86
CA ALA A 77 -11.01 -6.19 5.84
C ALA A 77 -11.82 -7.49 5.72
N ALA A 78 -12.25 -7.82 4.50
CA ALA A 78 -13.03 -9.02 4.24
C ALA A 78 -12.28 -10.30 4.61
N TYR A 79 -10.95 -10.33 4.38
CA TYR A 79 -10.10 -11.44 4.78
C TYR A 79 -10.05 -11.61 6.30
N VAL A 80 -9.73 -10.54 7.04
CA VAL A 80 -9.62 -10.58 8.51
C VAL A 80 -10.97 -10.93 9.14
N ASN A 81 -12.07 -10.35 8.65
CA ASN A 81 -13.42 -10.65 9.15
C ASN A 81 -13.81 -12.12 8.94
N LYS A 82 -13.40 -12.73 7.81
CA LYS A 82 -13.65 -14.14 7.53
C LYS A 82 -12.87 -15.07 8.48
N GLU A 83 -11.66 -14.69 8.87
CA GLU A 83 -10.87 -15.45 9.85
C GLU A 83 -11.36 -15.25 11.29
N ALA A 84 -11.89 -14.06 11.62
CA ALA A 84 -12.42 -13.76 12.95
C ALA A 84 -13.78 -14.45 13.19
N ASN A 85 -14.61 -14.55 12.15
CA ASN A 85 -15.87 -15.29 12.16
C ASN A 85 -15.77 -16.43 11.15
N PRO A 86 -15.01 -17.50 11.43
CA PRO A 86 -15.10 -18.72 10.65
C PRO A 86 -16.55 -19.19 10.80
N ALA A 87 -17.26 -19.26 9.69
CA ALA A 87 -18.70 -19.48 9.67
C ALA A 87 -19.12 -20.68 10.55
N GLU A 88 -20.29 -20.52 11.17
CA GLU A 88 -21.21 -21.65 11.40
C GLU A 88 -21.33 -22.54 10.14
#